data_AF-V6TLE8-F1
#
_entry.id   AF-V6TLE8-F1
#
_cell.length_a   1.000
_cell.length_b   1.000
_cell.length_c   1.000
_cell.angle_alpha   90.00
_cell.angle_beta   90.00
_cell.angle_gamma   90.00
#
_symmetry.space_group_name_H-M   'P 1'
#
loop_
_entity.id
_entity.type
_entity.pdbx_description
1 polymer ?
#
loop_
_entity_poly.entity_id
_entity_poly.type
_entity_poly.pdbx_seq_one_letter_code
_entity_poly.pdbx_strand_id
1 'polypeptide(L)'
;MPLCTLRQMLGEARKHKYGVGAFNVNNMEQIQGIMKAVVQLKSPVILQCSRGALKYSDMIYLKKLCEAALEKHPDIPICIHLDHGDTLESVKMAIDLGFSSVMIDASHHPFDENVRITKEVVAYAHARGVSVEAELGTLGGIEEDVQNTVQLTEPQDAKKFVELTGVDALAVAIGTSHGAYKFKSESDIRLAIDRVKTISDLTGIPLVMHGSSSVPKDVKDMINKYGGKMPDAVGVPIESIVHAIGEGVCKINVDSDSRMAMTGAIRKVFVEHPEKFDPRDYLGPGRDAITEMLIPKIKAFGSAGHAGDYKVVSLEEAKAWYK
;
A
#
# COMPACT_ATOMS: atom_id res chain seq x y z
N MET A 1 13.17 8.69 16.37
CA MET A 1 13.25 9.18 14.97
C MET A 1 11.85 9.57 14.52
N PRO A 2 11.68 10.61 13.70
CA PRO A 2 10.37 10.94 13.16
C PRO A 2 9.91 9.89 12.14
N LEU A 3 8.59 9.77 11.96
CA LEU A 3 8.03 9.03 10.82
C LEU A 3 8.30 9.79 9.53
N CYS A 4 8.57 9.04 8.45
CA CYS A 4 8.73 9.59 7.12
C CYS A 4 7.36 9.92 6.51
N THR A 5 7.24 11.06 5.86
CA THR A 5 6.03 11.43 5.14
C THR A 5 5.99 10.73 3.78
N LEU A 6 4.78 10.50 3.25
CA LEU A 6 4.63 9.90 1.94
C LEU A 6 5.29 10.76 0.85
N ARG A 7 5.13 12.09 0.93
CA ARG A 7 5.76 13.05 0.00
C ARG A 7 7.27 12.87 -0.06
N GLN A 8 7.94 12.80 1.10
CA GLN A 8 9.40 12.63 1.14
C GLN A 8 9.79 11.28 0.54
N MET A 9 9.18 10.21 1.03
CA MET A 9 9.51 8.83 0.64
C MET A 9 9.32 8.59 -0.86
N LEU A 10 8.18 9.02 -1.40
CA LEU A 10 7.86 8.83 -2.82
C LEU A 10 8.56 9.84 -3.73
N GLY A 11 8.93 11.01 -3.21
CA GLY A 11 9.78 11.96 -3.93
C GLY A 11 11.17 11.37 -4.23
N GLU A 12 11.79 10.73 -3.24
CA GLU A 12 13.05 10.01 -3.44
C GLU A 12 12.88 8.79 -4.35
N ALA A 13 11.78 8.05 -4.20
CA ALA A 13 11.43 6.93 -5.09
C ALA A 13 11.34 7.35 -6.56
N ARG A 14 10.64 8.46 -6.84
CA ARG A 14 10.50 9.02 -8.19
C ARG A 14 11.85 9.47 -8.76
N LYS A 15 12.66 10.16 -7.95
CA LYS A 15 13.99 10.66 -8.33
C LYS A 15 14.96 9.52 -8.68
N HIS A 16 14.91 8.43 -7.92
CA HIS A 16 15.79 7.28 -8.08
C HIS A 16 15.17 6.12 -8.89
N LYS A 17 13.95 6.30 -9.40
CA LYS A 17 13.21 5.36 -10.26
C LYS A 17 13.00 3.98 -9.62
N TYR A 18 12.53 3.96 -8.38
CA TYR A 18 12.10 2.74 -7.69
C TYR A 18 10.67 2.86 -7.16
N GLY A 19 10.09 1.73 -6.80
CA GLY A 19 8.81 1.61 -6.12
C GLY A 19 8.97 1.25 -4.65
N VAL A 20 8.14 1.84 -3.79
CA VAL A 20 8.03 1.49 -2.36
C VAL A 20 6.81 0.62 -2.16
N GLY A 21 7.01 -0.51 -1.49
CA GLY A 21 5.92 -1.38 -1.07
C GLY A 21 5.11 -0.73 0.05
N ALA A 22 3.80 -0.66 -0.14
CA ALA A 22 2.85 -0.27 0.88
C ALA A 22 2.05 -1.50 1.31
N PHE A 23 2.40 -2.00 2.49
CA PHE A 23 1.97 -3.31 2.97
C PHE A 23 0.91 -3.16 4.06
N ASN A 24 -0.28 -3.75 3.85
CA ASN A 24 -1.32 -3.68 4.87
C ASN A 24 -0.92 -4.45 6.12
N VAL A 25 -1.28 -3.89 7.28
CA VAL A 25 -1.05 -4.48 8.60
C VAL A 25 -2.34 -4.51 9.41
N ASN A 26 -2.52 -5.60 10.14
CA ASN A 26 -3.68 -5.89 11.01
C ASN A 26 -3.25 -6.48 12.36
N ASN A 27 -2.00 -6.91 12.50
CA ASN A 27 -1.50 -7.49 13.74
C ASN A 27 0.03 -7.39 13.86
N MET A 28 0.55 -7.90 14.99
CA MET A 28 1.98 -7.90 15.28
C MET A 28 2.78 -8.76 14.30
N GLU A 29 2.29 -9.96 13.94
CA GLU A 29 3.01 -10.89 13.07
C GLU A 29 3.24 -10.31 11.67
N GLN A 30 2.24 -9.62 11.10
CA GLN A 30 2.40 -8.96 9.80
C GLN A 30 3.44 -7.85 9.87
N ILE A 31 3.36 -6.97 10.88
CA ILE A 31 4.34 -5.89 11.07
C ILE A 31 5.74 -6.48 11.23
N GLN A 32 5.92 -7.49 12.07
CA GLN A 32 7.21 -8.14 12.26
C GLN A 32 7.73 -8.80 10.96
N GLY A 33 6.85 -9.48 10.20
CA GLY A 33 7.24 -10.11 8.93
C GLY A 33 7.69 -9.11 7.88
N ILE A 34 6.94 -8.00 7.73
CA ILE A 34 7.31 -6.88 6.87
C ILE A 34 8.64 -6.26 7.33
N MET A 35 8.75 -5.95 8.63
CA MET A 35 9.94 -5.30 9.18
C MET A 35 11.20 -6.15 9.05
N LYS A 36 11.10 -7.48 9.20
CA LYS A 36 12.23 -8.39 8.95
C LYS A 36 12.74 -8.28 7.51
N ALA A 37 11.85 -8.27 6.52
CA ALA A 37 12.24 -8.19 5.12
C ALA A 37 12.87 -6.84 4.77
N VAL A 38 12.28 -5.73 5.21
CA VAL A 38 12.75 -4.38 4.89
C VAL A 38 14.06 -4.04 5.61
N VAL A 39 14.26 -4.52 6.85
CA VAL A 39 15.53 -4.36 7.58
C VAL A 39 16.65 -5.15 6.90
N GLN A 40 16.38 -6.41 6.54
CA GLN A 40 17.35 -7.24 5.82
C GLN A 40 17.78 -6.57 4.49
N LEU A 41 16.84 -5.93 3.81
CA LEU A 41 17.09 -5.29 2.51
C LEU A 41 17.45 -3.80 2.61
N LYS A 42 17.49 -3.21 3.81
CA LYS A 42 17.68 -1.77 4.03
C LYS A 42 16.78 -0.94 3.11
N SER A 43 15.48 -1.22 3.14
CA SER A 43 14.49 -0.62 2.24
C SER A 43 13.54 0.30 3.00
N PRO A 44 13.15 1.47 2.45
CA PRO A 44 12.05 2.26 3.00
C PRO A 44 10.72 1.50 2.90
N VAL A 45 9.77 1.77 3.80
CA VAL A 45 8.50 1.04 3.84
C VAL A 45 7.31 1.92 4.21
N ILE A 46 6.16 1.61 3.62
CA ILE A 46 4.87 2.18 4.02
C ILE A 46 4.09 1.07 4.75
N LEU A 47 3.84 1.26 6.04
CA LEU A 47 2.92 0.44 6.83
C LEU A 47 1.53 1.04 6.68
N GLN A 48 0.65 0.36 5.94
CA GLN A 48 -0.67 0.89 5.62
C GLN A 48 -1.78 0.22 6.44
N CYS A 49 -2.73 1.02 6.93
CA CYS A 49 -3.83 0.58 7.79
C CYS A 49 -5.14 0.88 7.07
N SER A 50 -5.88 -0.16 6.65
CA SER A 50 -7.19 0.00 6.01
C SER A 50 -8.31 0.16 7.03
N ARG A 51 -9.50 0.61 6.59
CA ARG A 51 -10.72 0.67 7.42
C ARG A 51 -11.00 -0.66 8.13
N GLY A 52 -10.93 -1.78 7.41
CA GLY A 52 -11.06 -3.11 7.98
C GLY A 52 -10.01 -3.44 9.04
N ALA A 53 -8.76 -3.00 8.84
CA ALA A 53 -7.70 -3.14 9.84
C ALA A 53 -8.00 -2.34 11.11
N LEU A 54 -8.50 -1.12 10.97
CA LEU A 54 -8.86 -0.26 12.09
C LEU A 54 -10.03 -0.83 12.90
N LYS A 55 -11.03 -1.41 12.22
CA LYS A 55 -12.16 -2.08 12.87
C LYS A 55 -11.76 -3.37 13.58
N TYR A 56 -10.84 -4.15 13.00
CA TYR A 56 -10.39 -5.43 13.55
C TYR A 56 -9.44 -5.24 14.74
N SER A 57 -8.42 -4.42 14.56
CA SER A 57 -7.26 -4.34 15.47
C SER A 57 -7.43 -3.29 16.56
N ASP A 58 -8.43 -2.42 16.41
CA ASP A 58 -8.50 -1.12 17.06
C ASP A 58 -7.30 -0.21 16.67
N MET A 59 -7.62 1.03 16.34
CA MET A 59 -6.68 1.96 15.75
C MET A 59 -5.53 2.33 16.68
N ILE A 60 -5.76 2.35 18.00
CA ILE A 60 -4.72 2.67 18.99
C ILE A 60 -3.72 1.52 19.05
N TYR A 61 -4.18 0.27 19.15
CA TYR A 61 -3.29 -0.89 19.19
C TYR A 61 -2.44 -0.98 17.92
N LEU A 62 -3.07 -0.85 16.74
CA LEU A 62 -2.36 -0.92 15.47
C LEU A 62 -1.31 0.19 15.35
N LYS A 63 -1.66 1.42 15.74
CA LYS A 63 -0.71 2.54 15.78
C LYS A 63 0.46 2.26 16.72
N LYS A 64 0.21 1.73 17.93
CA LYS A 64 1.29 1.39 18.88
C LYS A 64 2.20 0.28 18.38
N LEU A 65 1.68 -0.70 17.63
CA LEU A 65 2.51 -1.72 16.99
C LEU A 65 3.41 -1.12 15.90
N CYS A 66 2.90 -0.18 15.10
CA CYS A 66 3.72 0.53 14.12
C CYS A 66 4.78 1.44 14.78
N GLU A 67 4.47 2.05 15.93
CA GLU A 67 5.46 2.82 16.72
C GLU A 67 6.56 1.92 17.27
N ALA A 68 6.24 0.71 17.72
CA ALA A 68 7.23 -0.27 18.16
C ALA A 68 8.18 -0.66 17.02
N ALA A 69 7.69 -0.76 15.77
CA ALA A 69 8.54 -0.99 14.61
C ALA A 69 9.54 0.16 14.38
N LEU A 70 9.08 1.41 14.50
CA LEU A 70 9.93 2.61 14.38
C LEU A 70 10.96 2.71 15.51
N GLU A 71 10.58 2.40 16.74
CA GLU A 71 11.49 2.41 17.88
C GLU A 71 12.60 1.37 17.72
N LYS A 72 12.25 0.18 17.24
CA LYS A 72 13.20 -0.93 17.05
C LYS A 72 14.12 -0.72 15.84
N HIS A 73 13.67 -0.01 14.83
CA HIS A 73 14.36 0.18 13.55
C HIS A 73 14.44 1.66 13.14
N PRO A 74 15.12 2.51 13.95
CA PRO A 74 15.18 3.95 13.71
C PRO A 74 15.97 4.33 12.44
N ASP A 75 16.75 3.39 11.90
CA ASP A 75 17.54 3.50 10.67
C ASP A 75 16.72 3.22 9.39
N ILE A 76 15.49 2.73 9.52
CA ILE A 76 14.60 2.48 8.39
C ILE A 76 13.60 3.64 8.25
N PRO A 77 13.48 4.29 7.08
CA PRO A 77 12.39 5.23 6.81
C PRO A 77 11.04 4.51 6.79
N ILE A 78 10.21 4.77 7.80
CA ILE A 78 8.87 4.18 7.94
C ILE A 78 7.82 5.28 7.78
N CYS A 79 6.90 5.08 6.86
CA CYS A 79 5.67 5.86 6.73
C CYS A 79 4.50 5.04 7.31
N ILE A 80 3.65 5.67 8.12
CA ILE A 80 2.38 5.07 8.55
C ILE A 80 1.26 5.77 7.79
N HIS A 81 0.50 4.98 7.02
CA HIS A 81 -0.47 5.46 6.05
C HIS A 81 -1.89 4.96 6.34
N LEU A 82 -2.88 5.84 6.35
CA LEU A 82 -4.30 5.46 6.32
C LEU A 82 -4.68 5.08 4.89
N ASP A 83 -5.14 3.85 4.67
CA ASP A 83 -5.53 3.29 3.37
C ASP A 83 -7.05 3.35 3.21
N HIS A 84 -7.52 3.94 2.09
CA HIS A 84 -8.94 4.17 1.78
C HIS A 84 -9.73 4.85 2.91
N GLY A 85 -9.29 6.03 3.37
CA GLY A 85 -10.12 6.88 4.24
C GLY A 85 -11.40 7.29 3.52
N ASP A 86 -12.56 7.19 4.18
CA ASP A 86 -13.88 7.39 3.58
C ASP A 86 -14.54 8.73 3.97
N THR A 87 -14.08 9.34 5.06
CA THR A 87 -14.69 10.52 5.66
C THR A 87 -13.60 11.46 6.16
N LEU A 88 -13.92 12.76 6.21
CA LEU A 88 -13.00 13.76 6.75
C LEU A 88 -12.68 13.45 8.23
N GLU A 89 -13.64 12.92 8.97
CA GLU A 89 -13.51 12.54 10.37
C GLU A 89 -12.53 11.39 10.56
N SER A 90 -12.61 10.32 9.75
CA SER A 90 -11.69 9.17 9.85
C SER A 90 -10.26 9.59 9.49
N VAL A 91 -10.11 10.46 8.49
CA VAL A 91 -8.81 11.04 8.12
C VAL A 91 -8.23 11.91 9.23
N LYS A 92 -9.03 12.82 9.82
CA LYS A 92 -8.60 13.65 10.96
C LYS A 92 -8.16 12.81 12.15
N MET A 93 -8.91 11.75 12.46
CA MET A 93 -8.57 10.82 13.53
C MET A 93 -7.21 10.14 13.29
N ALA A 94 -6.92 9.71 12.06
CA ALA A 94 -5.59 9.16 11.71
C ALA A 94 -4.46 10.15 11.91
N ILE A 95 -4.66 11.39 11.44
CA ILE A 95 -3.70 12.46 11.61
C ILE A 95 -3.45 12.74 13.10
N ASP A 96 -4.52 12.86 13.89
CA ASP A 96 -4.44 13.20 15.32
C ASP A 96 -3.80 12.05 16.14
N LEU A 97 -3.91 10.80 15.68
CA LEU A 97 -3.18 9.66 16.25
C LEU A 97 -1.71 9.57 15.82
N GLY A 98 -1.24 10.46 14.94
CA GLY A 98 0.15 10.55 14.53
C GLY A 98 0.53 9.66 13.34
N PHE A 99 -0.40 9.45 12.40
CA PHE A 99 -0.07 8.96 11.06
C PHE A 99 0.73 10.04 10.31
N SER A 100 1.72 9.63 9.52
CA SER A 100 2.54 10.53 8.69
C SER A 100 2.02 10.67 7.26
N SER A 101 1.00 9.88 6.91
CA SER A 101 0.28 9.97 5.65
C SER A 101 -1.15 9.48 5.79
N VAL A 102 -2.04 10.03 4.97
CA VAL A 102 -3.43 9.58 4.86
C VAL A 102 -3.84 9.52 3.40
N MET A 103 -4.77 8.62 3.08
CA MET A 103 -5.52 8.63 1.84
C MET A 103 -6.97 9.04 2.13
N ILE A 104 -7.53 9.88 1.25
CA ILE A 104 -8.97 10.07 1.13
C ILE A 104 -9.44 9.46 -0.20
N ASP A 105 -10.34 8.50 -0.12
CA ASP A 105 -10.95 7.85 -1.27
C ASP A 105 -12.36 8.41 -1.51
N ALA A 106 -12.39 9.49 -2.28
CA ALA A 106 -13.63 10.10 -2.77
C ALA A 106 -13.86 9.77 -4.26
N SER A 107 -13.22 8.72 -4.77
CA SER A 107 -13.18 8.38 -6.20
C SER A 107 -14.53 8.00 -6.80
N HIS A 108 -15.45 7.53 -5.96
CA HIS A 108 -16.83 7.21 -6.32
C HIS A 108 -17.73 8.45 -6.50
N HIS A 109 -17.28 9.64 -6.08
CA HIS A 109 -18.00 10.89 -6.29
C HIS A 109 -17.68 11.51 -7.66
N PRO A 110 -18.57 12.36 -8.21
CA PRO A 110 -18.26 13.18 -9.38
C PRO A 110 -16.99 14.01 -9.17
N PHE A 111 -16.27 14.28 -10.26
CA PHE A 111 -14.96 14.94 -10.25
C PHE A 111 -14.88 16.17 -9.32
N ASP A 112 -15.81 17.12 -9.45
CA ASP A 112 -15.78 18.37 -8.68
C ASP A 112 -16.00 18.13 -7.18
N GLU A 113 -16.78 17.12 -6.81
CA GLU A 113 -17.03 16.75 -5.41
C GLU A 113 -15.82 16.02 -4.81
N ASN A 114 -15.19 15.11 -5.57
CA ASN A 114 -13.93 14.49 -5.18
C ASN A 114 -12.84 15.55 -4.94
N VAL A 115 -12.71 16.54 -5.85
CA VAL A 115 -11.80 17.67 -5.67
C VAL A 115 -12.12 18.45 -4.39
N ARG A 116 -13.40 18.77 -4.13
CA ARG A 116 -13.81 19.53 -2.94
C ARG A 116 -13.41 18.80 -1.65
N ILE A 117 -13.78 17.52 -1.53
CA ILE A 117 -13.49 16.69 -0.34
C ILE A 117 -11.98 16.56 -0.15
N THR A 118 -11.25 16.25 -1.23
CA THR A 118 -9.79 16.08 -1.19
C THR A 118 -9.08 17.35 -0.75
N LYS A 119 -9.52 18.53 -1.20
CA LYS A 119 -8.96 19.83 -0.77
C LYS A 119 -9.11 20.08 0.72
N GLU A 120 -10.24 19.70 1.31
CA GLU A 120 -10.47 19.86 2.75
C GLU A 120 -9.52 18.98 3.56
N VAL A 121 -9.29 17.74 3.10
CA VAL A 121 -8.30 16.83 3.69
C VAL A 121 -6.88 17.38 3.53
N VAL A 122 -6.51 17.81 2.32
CA VAL A 122 -5.19 18.41 2.02
C VAL A 122 -4.92 19.60 2.94
N ALA A 123 -5.85 20.55 3.05
CA ALA A 123 -5.69 21.71 3.92
C ALA A 123 -5.47 21.32 5.39
N TYR A 124 -6.21 20.33 5.90
CA TYR A 124 -6.07 19.87 7.28
C TYR A 124 -4.73 19.15 7.53
N ALA A 125 -4.33 18.27 6.61
CA ALA A 125 -3.14 17.43 6.70
C ALA A 125 -1.85 18.24 6.51
N HIS A 126 -1.78 19.10 5.50
CA HIS A 126 -0.61 19.92 5.19
C HIS A 126 -0.27 20.92 6.30
N ALA A 127 -1.28 21.48 6.96
CA ALA A 127 -1.10 22.32 8.15
C ALA A 127 -0.41 21.57 9.32
N ARG A 128 -0.40 20.23 9.28
CA ARG A 128 0.22 19.31 10.25
C ARG A 128 1.46 18.59 9.68
N GLY A 129 1.86 18.91 8.44
CA GLY A 129 3.00 18.28 7.76
C GLY A 129 2.74 16.83 7.30
N VAL A 130 1.48 16.39 7.30
CA VAL A 130 1.06 15.05 6.88
C VAL A 130 0.79 15.05 5.38
N SER A 131 1.27 14.02 4.68
CA SER A 131 1.04 13.87 3.24
C SER A 131 -0.31 13.22 2.91
N VAL A 132 -0.90 13.64 1.79
CA VAL A 132 -2.19 13.16 1.32
C VAL A 132 -2.05 12.42 -0.01
N GLU A 133 -2.56 11.20 -0.03
CA GLU A 133 -2.90 10.45 -1.23
C GLU A 133 -4.39 10.64 -1.55
N ALA A 134 -4.74 10.66 -2.82
CA ALA A 134 -6.13 10.59 -3.27
C ALA A 134 -6.23 9.68 -4.50
N GLU A 135 -7.46 9.34 -4.87
CA GLU A 135 -7.73 8.46 -6.00
C GLU A 135 -8.59 9.13 -7.07
N LEU A 136 -8.26 8.85 -8.33
CA LEU A 136 -9.04 9.28 -9.48
C LEU A 136 -9.25 8.12 -10.47
N GLY A 137 -10.49 7.95 -10.90
CA GLY A 137 -10.95 6.75 -11.61
C GLY A 137 -11.56 5.75 -10.64
N THR A 138 -12.01 4.61 -11.11
CA THR A 138 -12.59 3.56 -10.26
C THR A 138 -11.96 2.21 -10.58
N LEU A 139 -11.51 1.54 -9.53
CA LEU A 139 -11.00 0.17 -9.61
C LEU A 139 -12.15 -0.82 -9.82
N GLY A 140 -11.85 -1.94 -10.48
CA GLY A 140 -12.79 -3.05 -10.57
C GLY A 140 -12.81 -3.90 -9.31
N GLY A 141 -13.86 -4.71 -9.13
CA GLY A 141 -13.93 -5.71 -8.06
C GLY A 141 -15.05 -5.46 -7.05
N ILE A 142 -15.09 -6.29 -6.00
CA ILE A 142 -15.99 -6.13 -4.86
C ILE A 142 -15.18 -5.38 -3.79
N GLU A 143 -15.38 -4.08 -3.70
CA GLU A 143 -15.14 -3.37 -2.44
C GLU A 143 -16.38 -3.47 -1.58
N GLU A 144 -16.19 -3.45 -0.26
CA GLU A 144 -17.20 -3.41 0.81
C GLU A 144 -18.57 -2.84 0.36
N ASP A 145 -19.41 -3.70 -0.22
CA ASP A 145 -20.77 -3.48 -0.74
C ASP A 145 -20.98 -2.61 -2.01
N VAL A 146 -19.94 -2.27 -2.80
CA VAL A 146 -20.10 -1.42 -4.01
C VAL A 146 -19.59 -2.12 -5.29
N GLN A 147 -20.50 -2.39 -6.23
CA GLN A 147 -20.16 -2.80 -7.61
C GLN A 147 -19.91 -1.56 -8.47
N ASN A 148 -18.66 -1.14 -8.61
CA ASN A 148 -18.30 -0.03 -9.50
C ASN A 148 -17.99 -0.52 -10.92
N THR A 149 -18.50 0.20 -11.93
CA THR A 149 -18.00 0.11 -13.30
C THR A 149 -16.59 0.66 -13.35
N VAL A 150 -15.65 -0.12 -13.89
CA VAL A 150 -14.23 0.28 -14.04
C VAL A 150 -14.13 1.51 -14.92
N GLN A 151 -13.62 2.60 -14.37
CA GLN A 151 -13.31 3.83 -15.09
C GLN A 151 -11.82 4.09 -14.99
N LEU A 152 -11.11 3.90 -16.10
CA LEU A 152 -9.69 4.21 -16.17
C LEU A 152 -9.47 5.70 -15.97
N THR A 153 -8.36 6.07 -15.31
CA THR A 153 -8.00 7.47 -15.13
C THR A 153 -7.68 8.11 -16.48
N GLU A 154 -8.26 9.29 -16.73
CA GLU A 154 -7.96 10.10 -17.90
C GLU A 154 -6.81 11.08 -17.60
N PRO A 155 -5.76 11.18 -18.45
CA PRO A 155 -4.56 11.94 -18.13
C PRO A 155 -4.78 13.44 -17.88
N GLN A 156 -5.70 14.08 -18.62
CA GLN A 156 -5.99 15.50 -18.42
C GLN A 156 -6.76 15.74 -17.13
N ASP A 157 -7.65 14.82 -16.75
CA ASP A 157 -8.38 14.89 -15.48
C ASP A 157 -7.42 14.70 -14.31
N ALA A 158 -6.44 13.79 -14.41
CA ALA A 158 -5.39 13.63 -13.40
C ALA A 158 -4.57 14.91 -13.20
N LYS A 159 -4.15 15.56 -14.29
CA LYS A 159 -3.46 16.86 -14.23
C LYS A 159 -4.30 17.90 -13.51
N LYS A 160 -5.54 18.10 -13.96
CA LYS A 160 -6.48 19.07 -13.38
C LYS A 160 -6.74 18.77 -11.90
N PHE A 161 -6.89 17.50 -11.55
CA PHE A 161 -7.14 17.05 -10.18
C PHE A 161 -5.97 17.40 -9.26
N VAL A 162 -4.73 17.09 -9.67
CA VAL A 162 -3.53 17.45 -8.90
C VAL A 162 -3.39 18.97 -8.74
N GLU A 163 -3.59 19.74 -9.82
CA GLU A 163 -3.54 21.21 -9.77
C GLU A 163 -4.58 21.82 -8.82
N LEU A 164 -5.79 21.27 -8.79
CA LEU A 164 -6.88 21.79 -7.96
C LEU A 164 -6.77 21.37 -6.49
N THR A 165 -6.24 20.18 -6.22
CA THR A 165 -6.22 19.57 -4.89
C THR A 165 -4.92 19.77 -4.14
N GLY A 166 -3.78 19.74 -4.83
CA GLY A 166 -2.46 19.81 -4.20
C GLY A 166 -2.03 18.51 -3.50
N VAL A 167 -2.59 17.35 -3.87
CA VAL A 167 -2.20 16.05 -3.29
C VAL A 167 -0.72 15.71 -3.52
N ASP A 168 -0.16 14.92 -2.60
CA ASP A 168 1.25 14.51 -2.62
C ASP A 168 1.49 13.25 -3.47
N ALA A 169 0.46 12.43 -3.63
CA ALA A 169 0.47 11.23 -4.45
C ALA A 169 -0.93 10.97 -5.04
N LEU A 170 -0.98 10.39 -6.24
CA LEU A 170 -2.24 10.08 -6.92
C LEU A 170 -2.35 8.59 -7.25
N ALA A 171 -3.36 7.95 -6.69
CA ALA A 171 -3.79 6.62 -7.10
C ALA A 171 -4.56 6.71 -8.42
N VAL A 172 -4.17 5.85 -9.36
CA VAL A 172 -4.71 5.82 -10.73
C VAL A 172 -5.31 4.46 -11.05
N ALA A 173 -6.53 4.47 -11.57
CA ALA A 173 -7.21 3.29 -12.09
C ALA A 173 -6.65 2.93 -13.47
N ILE A 174 -5.87 1.84 -13.52
CA ILE A 174 -5.23 1.32 -14.74
C ILE A 174 -5.66 -0.09 -15.10
N GLY A 175 -6.79 -0.57 -14.56
CA GLY A 175 -7.33 -1.91 -14.80
C GLY A 175 -7.01 -2.95 -13.72
N THR A 176 -6.50 -2.50 -12.56
CA THR A 176 -6.37 -3.34 -11.36
C THR A 176 -7.68 -3.40 -10.56
N SER A 177 -7.70 -4.29 -9.57
CA SER A 177 -8.81 -4.55 -8.66
C SER A 177 -8.29 -5.06 -7.32
N HIS A 178 -9.08 -5.00 -6.25
CA HIS A 178 -8.69 -5.52 -4.94
C HIS A 178 -8.85 -7.05 -4.84
N GLY A 179 -8.29 -7.64 -3.77
CA GLY A 179 -8.40 -9.07 -3.50
C GLY A 179 -7.54 -9.99 -4.39
N ALA A 180 -7.74 -11.30 -4.25
CA ALA A 180 -6.93 -12.34 -4.93
C ALA A 180 -7.46 -12.74 -6.32
N TYR A 181 -8.68 -12.34 -6.67
CA TYR A 181 -9.34 -12.69 -7.94
C TYR A 181 -9.39 -11.46 -8.84
N LYS A 182 -8.21 -10.97 -9.23
CA LYS A 182 -8.12 -9.70 -9.95
C LYS A 182 -8.50 -9.82 -11.42
N PHE A 183 -8.21 -10.98 -11.98
CA PHE A 183 -8.47 -11.35 -13.37
C PHE A 183 -9.15 -12.72 -13.41
N LYS A 184 -9.96 -12.97 -14.44
CA LYS A 184 -10.59 -14.28 -14.66
C LYS A 184 -9.58 -15.34 -15.08
N SER A 185 -8.54 -14.94 -15.81
CA SER A 185 -7.42 -15.77 -16.23
C SER A 185 -6.18 -14.92 -16.52
N GLU A 186 -5.01 -15.54 -16.66
CA GLU A 186 -3.78 -14.83 -17.07
C GLU A 186 -3.92 -14.16 -18.45
N SER A 187 -4.67 -14.77 -19.38
CA SER A 187 -4.95 -14.18 -20.69
C SER A 187 -5.86 -12.95 -20.66
N ASP A 188 -6.57 -12.72 -19.55
CA ASP A 188 -7.46 -11.58 -19.35
C ASP A 188 -6.77 -10.36 -18.73
N ILE A 189 -5.48 -10.46 -18.40
CA ILE A 189 -4.74 -9.36 -17.79
C ILE A 189 -4.65 -8.20 -18.79
N ARG A 190 -5.30 -7.07 -18.45
CA ARG A 190 -5.30 -5.83 -19.23
C ARG A 190 -4.98 -4.68 -18.28
N LEU A 191 -3.78 -4.12 -18.42
CA LEU A 191 -3.32 -2.99 -17.63
C LEU A 191 -2.92 -1.84 -18.55
N ALA A 192 -3.48 -0.66 -18.32
CA ALA A 192 -3.23 0.55 -19.08
C ALA A 192 -1.94 1.26 -18.61
N ILE A 193 -0.81 0.53 -18.65
CA ILE A 193 0.49 1.04 -18.18
C ILE A 193 0.99 2.21 -19.06
N ASP A 194 0.65 2.20 -20.34
CA ASP A 194 0.89 3.31 -21.26
C ASP A 194 0.28 4.65 -20.77
N ARG A 195 -0.88 4.60 -20.09
CA ARG A 195 -1.48 5.79 -19.46
C ARG A 195 -0.68 6.30 -18.27
N VAL A 196 -0.04 5.40 -17.51
CA VAL A 196 0.79 5.76 -16.34
C VAL A 196 1.86 6.78 -16.73
N LYS A 197 2.56 6.53 -17.84
CA LYS A 197 3.59 7.45 -18.34
C LYS A 197 3.02 8.84 -18.59
N THR A 198 1.93 8.90 -19.35
CA THR A 198 1.30 10.17 -19.74
C THR A 198 0.82 10.94 -18.52
N ILE A 199 0.20 10.25 -17.55
CA ILE A 199 -0.24 10.85 -16.29
C ILE A 199 0.95 11.35 -15.47
N SER A 200 2.01 10.55 -15.37
CA SER A 200 3.22 10.86 -14.60
C SER A 200 3.94 12.09 -15.16
N ASP A 201 4.03 12.22 -16.48
CA ASP A 201 4.64 13.36 -17.16
C ASP A 201 3.79 14.64 -16.98
N LEU A 202 2.47 14.52 -17.03
CA LEU A 202 1.55 15.67 -16.91
C LEU A 202 1.38 16.19 -15.49
N THR A 203 1.32 15.29 -14.51
CA THR A 203 1.07 15.64 -13.10
C THR A 203 2.34 16.03 -12.36
N GLY A 204 3.49 15.46 -12.73
CA GLY A 204 4.77 15.71 -12.07
C GLY A 204 4.92 15.11 -10.66
N ILE A 205 3.89 14.43 -10.14
CA ILE A 205 3.90 13.84 -8.78
C ILE A 205 4.02 12.31 -8.82
N PRO A 206 4.42 11.66 -7.72
CA PRO A 206 4.43 10.21 -7.61
C PRO A 206 3.05 9.58 -7.82
N LEU A 207 2.97 8.52 -8.62
CA LEU A 207 1.74 7.76 -8.84
C LEU A 207 1.66 6.53 -7.92
N VAL A 208 0.45 6.11 -7.62
CA VAL A 208 0.16 4.95 -6.76
C VAL A 208 -0.61 3.89 -7.54
N MET A 209 -0.17 2.64 -7.41
CA MET A 209 -0.82 1.48 -8.02
C MET A 209 -1.51 0.65 -6.95
N HIS A 210 -2.83 0.81 -6.89
CA HIS A 210 -3.72 0.05 -6.02
C HIS A 210 -3.98 -1.36 -6.56
N GLY A 211 -4.38 -2.27 -5.67
CA GLY A 211 -4.74 -3.63 -6.08
C GLY A 211 -3.57 -4.42 -6.70
N SER A 212 -2.33 -4.19 -6.26
CA SER A 212 -1.11 -4.68 -6.95
C SER A 212 -0.55 -6.01 -6.41
N SER A 213 -1.35 -6.77 -5.66
CA SER A 213 -0.95 -8.12 -5.21
C SER A 213 -0.81 -9.08 -6.40
N SER A 214 0.26 -9.87 -6.41
CA SER A 214 0.61 -10.76 -7.54
C SER A 214 0.03 -12.16 -7.44
N VAL A 215 -0.47 -12.55 -6.26
CA VAL A 215 -1.03 -13.88 -5.98
C VAL A 215 -0.02 -14.98 -6.40
N PRO A 216 1.15 -15.07 -5.73
CA PRO A 216 2.22 -15.98 -6.14
C PRO A 216 1.75 -17.43 -6.25
N LYS A 217 2.16 -18.11 -7.34
CA LYS A 217 1.70 -19.46 -7.66
C LYS A 217 2.05 -20.47 -6.57
N ASP A 218 3.28 -20.41 -6.06
CA ASP A 218 3.77 -21.24 -4.96
C ASP A 218 2.93 -21.09 -3.69
N VAL A 219 2.57 -19.85 -3.33
CA VAL A 219 1.69 -19.58 -2.19
C VAL A 219 0.27 -20.11 -2.44
N LYS A 220 -0.27 -19.90 -3.64
CA LYS A 220 -1.58 -20.43 -4.05
C LYS A 220 -1.63 -21.96 -4.00
N ASP A 221 -0.60 -22.61 -4.55
CA ASP A 221 -0.47 -24.07 -4.56
C ASP A 221 -0.36 -24.62 -3.15
N MET A 222 0.39 -23.95 -2.26
CA MET A 222 0.47 -24.30 -0.85
C MET A 222 -0.92 -24.24 -0.19
N ILE A 223 -1.68 -23.16 -0.37
CA ILE A 223 -3.03 -23.05 0.19
C ILE A 223 -3.92 -24.20 -0.31
N ASN A 224 -3.94 -24.46 -1.61
CA ASN A 224 -4.78 -25.51 -2.20
C ASN A 224 -4.37 -26.92 -1.72
N LYS A 225 -3.06 -27.17 -1.58
CA LYS A 225 -2.53 -28.44 -1.05
C LYS A 225 -2.99 -28.69 0.39
N TYR A 226 -3.04 -27.67 1.23
CA TYR A 226 -3.40 -27.77 2.66
C TYR A 226 -4.84 -27.31 2.93
N GLY A 227 -5.78 -27.75 2.09
CA GLY A 227 -7.23 -27.67 2.34
C GLY A 227 -7.89 -26.33 2.04
N GLY A 228 -7.20 -25.41 1.37
CA GLY A 228 -7.79 -24.20 0.79
C GLY A 228 -8.43 -24.45 -0.59
N LYS A 229 -9.18 -23.47 -1.09
CA LYS A 229 -9.88 -23.55 -2.38
C LYS A 229 -9.77 -22.23 -3.13
N MET A 230 -8.63 -22.02 -3.78
CA MET A 230 -8.30 -20.81 -4.55
C MET A 230 -7.70 -21.14 -5.93
N PRO A 231 -8.29 -22.03 -6.76
CA PRO A 231 -7.68 -22.43 -8.03
C PRO A 231 -7.55 -21.25 -9.02
N ASP A 232 -8.57 -20.41 -9.09
CA ASP A 232 -8.71 -19.36 -10.10
C ASP A 232 -8.20 -17.99 -9.64
N ALA A 233 -7.47 -17.94 -8.52
CA ALA A 233 -6.85 -16.69 -8.07
C ALA A 233 -5.71 -16.31 -9.02
N VAL A 234 -5.82 -15.11 -9.60
CA VAL A 234 -4.86 -14.50 -10.53
C VAL A 234 -4.63 -13.06 -10.09
N GLY A 235 -3.36 -12.73 -9.86
CA GLY A 235 -2.92 -11.40 -9.44
C GLY A 235 -2.24 -10.62 -10.56
N VAL A 236 -1.64 -9.49 -10.19
CA VAL A 236 -0.88 -8.65 -11.11
C VAL A 236 0.53 -9.22 -11.34
N PRO A 237 0.96 -9.48 -12.60
CA PRO A 237 2.31 -9.93 -12.89
C PRO A 237 3.37 -8.96 -12.37
N ILE A 238 4.45 -9.48 -11.79
CA ILE A 238 5.50 -8.64 -11.20
C ILE A 238 6.17 -7.77 -12.27
N GLU A 239 6.30 -8.28 -13.49
CA GLU A 239 6.86 -7.58 -14.65
C GLU A 239 6.00 -6.36 -15.03
N SER A 240 4.67 -6.46 -14.91
CA SER A 240 3.76 -5.33 -15.13
C SER A 240 3.92 -4.26 -14.07
N ILE A 241 4.15 -4.64 -12.81
CA ILE A 241 4.42 -3.69 -11.72
C ILE A 241 5.76 -2.99 -11.95
N VAL A 242 6.81 -3.74 -12.30
CA VAL A 242 8.14 -3.18 -12.62
C VAL A 242 8.07 -2.23 -13.81
N HIS A 243 7.31 -2.58 -14.84
CA HIS A 243 7.07 -1.68 -15.98
C HIS A 243 6.37 -0.39 -15.52
N ALA A 244 5.30 -0.49 -14.72
CA ALA A 244 4.60 0.69 -14.20
C ALA A 244 5.49 1.57 -13.30
N ILE A 245 6.42 0.98 -12.55
CA ILE A 245 7.44 1.72 -11.79
C ILE A 245 8.33 2.53 -12.73
N GLY A 246 8.78 1.92 -13.83
CA GLY A 246 9.55 2.59 -14.87
C GLY A 246 8.85 3.81 -15.49
N GLU A 247 7.51 3.80 -15.50
CA GLU A 247 6.67 4.88 -16.05
C GLU A 247 6.22 5.92 -15.00
N GLY A 248 6.49 5.71 -13.70
CA GLY A 248 6.26 6.72 -12.66
C GLY A 248 5.45 6.27 -11.44
N VAL A 249 5.05 5.00 -11.35
CA VAL A 249 4.49 4.45 -10.11
C VAL A 249 5.58 4.37 -9.03
N CYS A 250 5.30 4.95 -7.88
CA CYS A 250 6.23 4.99 -6.75
C CYS A 250 5.70 4.27 -5.50
N LYS A 251 4.38 4.09 -5.37
CA LYS A 251 3.76 3.32 -4.27
C LYS A 251 2.98 2.13 -4.83
N ILE A 252 3.22 0.95 -4.26
CA ILE A 252 2.64 -0.31 -4.69
C ILE A 252 1.88 -0.94 -3.52
N ASN A 253 0.55 -0.94 -3.58
CA ASN A 253 -0.28 -1.51 -2.52
C ASN A 253 -0.28 -3.04 -2.61
N VAL A 254 0.14 -3.72 -1.54
CA VAL A 254 0.20 -5.18 -1.46
C VAL A 254 -0.41 -5.66 -0.14
N ASP A 255 -1.44 -6.50 -0.26
CA ASP A 255 -2.17 -7.05 0.90
C ASP A 255 -2.44 -8.54 0.72
N SER A 256 -3.11 -8.91 -0.38
CA SER A 256 -3.57 -10.29 -0.59
C SER A 256 -2.43 -11.29 -0.53
N ASP A 257 -1.24 -10.91 -1.02
CA ASP A 257 -0.05 -11.78 -0.99
C ASP A 257 0.38 -12.11 0.45
N SER A 258 0.37 -11.15 1.38
CA SER A 258 0.79 -11.37 2.78
C SER A 258 -0.25 -12.20 3.53
N ARG A 259 -1.54 -11.94 3.30
CA ARG A 259 -2.65 -12.75 3.83
C ARG A 259 -2.54 -14.20 3.36
N MET A 260 -2.27 -14.41 2.07
CA MET A 260 -2.11 -15.74 1.48
C MET A 260 -0.88 -16.45 2.02
N ALA A 261 0.27 -15.79 2.10
CA ALA A 261 1.51 -16.38 2.61
C ALA A 261 1.34 -16.88 4.05
N MET A 262 0.81 -16.03 4.94
CA MET A 262 0.53 -16.40 6.33
C MET A 262 -0.52 -17.52 6.41
N THR A 263 -1.61 -17.44 5.64
CA THR A 263 -2.67 -18.46 5.64
C THR A 263 -2.16 -19.82 5.19
N GLY A 264 -1.39 -19.87 4.10
CA GLY A 264 -0.86 -21.13 3.58
C GLY A 264 0.15 -21.78 4.55
N ALA A 265 1.01 -20.98 5.18
CA ALA A 265 1.94 -21.47 6.18
C ALA A 265 1.24 -22.02 7.43
N ILE A 266 0.23 -21.33 7.95
CA ILE A 266 -0.56 -21.81 9.10
C ILE A 266 -1.30 -23.11 8.74
N ARG A 267 -1.94 -23.18 7.57
CA ARG A 267 -2.62 -24.39 7.09
C ARG A 267 -1.68 -25.58 7.00
N LYS A 268 -0.47 -25.37 6.46
CA LYS A 268 0.57 -26.39 6.40
C LYS A 268 0.90 -26.93 7.79
N VAL A 269 1.11 -26.07 8.79
CA VAL A 269 1.39 -26.48 10.17
C VAL A 269 0.26 -27.31 10.74
N PHE A 270 -1.00 -26.89 10.60
CA PHE A 270 -2.13 -27.65 11.15
C PHE A 270 -2.33 -29.03 10.51
N VAL A 271 -1.97 -29.19 9.23
CA VAL A 271 -2.07 -30.48 8.54
C VAL A 271 -0.88 -31.39 8.86
N GLU A 272 0.34 -30.86 8.86
CA GLU A 272 1.56 -31.67 9.06
C GLU A 272 1.88 -31.92 10.54
N HIS A 273 1.41 -31.05 11.42
CA HIS A 273 1.68 -31.08 12.86
C HIS A 273 0.40 -30.86 13.68
N PRO A 274 -0.59 -31.76 13.59
CA PRO A 274 -1.88 -31.61 14.28
C PRO A 274 -1.77 -31.61 15.81
N GLU A 275 -0.65 -32.07 16.36
CA GLU A 275 -0.36 -32.00 17.80
C GLU A 275 -0.03 -30.58 18.31
N LYS A 276 0.29 -29.65 17.40
CA LYS A 276 0.69 -28.29 17.73
C LYS A 276 -0.51 -27.41 18.02
N PHE A 277 -0.58 -26.88 19.24
CA PHE A 277 -1.66 -25.99 19.69
C PHE A 277 -1.16 -24.62 20.18
N ASP A 278 0.14 -24.46 20.42
CA ASP A 278 0.70 -23.17 20.84
C ASP A 278 0.64 -22.18 19.66
N PRO A 279 0.02 -20.99 19.83
CA PRO A 279 -0.03 -19.97 18.79
C PRO A 279 1.30 -19.65 18.13
N ARG A 280 2.39 -19.68 18.88
CA ARG A 280 3.72 -19.36 18.37
C ARG A 280 4.23 -20.40 17.38
N ASP A 281 3.79 -21.65 17.50
CA ASP A 281 4.19 -22.75 16.62
C ASP A 281 3.60 -22.60 15.20
N TYR A 282 2.47 -21.92 15.03
CA TYR A 282 1.86 -21.70 13.70
C TYR A 282 1.90 -20.23 13.24
N LEU A 283 1.83 -19.26 14.16
CA LEU A 283 1.99 -17.84 13.84
C LEU A 283 3.43 -17.46 13.51
N GLY A 284 4.42 -18.14 14.13
CA GLY A 284 5.84 -17.99 13.81
C GLY A 284 6.13 -18.28 12.33
N PRO A 285 5.80 -19.48 11.82
CA PRO A 285 5.87 -19.79 10.40
C PRO A 285 5.05 -18.84 9.51
N GLY A 286 3.86 -18.42 9.96
CA GLY A 286 3.06 -17.43 9.24
C GLY A 286 3.76 -16.09 9.02
N ARG A 287 4.41 -15.56 10.07
CA ARG A 287 5.24 -14.34 10.01
C ARG A 287 6.44 -14.53 9.08
N ASP A 288 7.12 -15.67 9.18
CA ASP A 288 8.33 -15.92 8.40
C ASP A 288 7.98 -16.09 6.90
N ALA A 289 6.83 -16.69 6.57
CA ALA A 289 6.31 -16.75 5.21
C ALA A 289 6.00 -15.36 4.60
N ILE A 290 5.51 -14.40 5.39
CA ILE A 290 5.37 -13.01 4.94
C ILE A 290 6.74 -12.43 4.58
N THR A 291 7.75 -12.66 5.43
CA THR A 291 9.12 -12.17 5.21
C THR A 291 9.67 -12.70 3.88
N GLU A 292 9.60 -14.01 3.68
CA GLU A 292 10.09 -14.71 2.49
C GLU A 292 9.41 -14.23 1.21
N MET A 293 8.09 -14.03 1.26
CA MET A 293 7.30 -13.56 0.12
C MET A 293 7.62 -12.11 -0.26
N LEU A 294 7.90 -11.24 0.71
CA LEU A 294 8.17 -9.82 0.46
C LEU A 294 9.59 -9.55 -0.07
N ILE A 295 10.59 -10.35 0.31
CA ILE A 295 11.98 -10.15 -0.14
C ILE A 295 12.12 -10.03 -1.67
N PRO A 296 11.62 -10.97 -2.49
CA PRO A 296 11.73 -10.85 -3.95
C PRO A 296 10.92 -9.66 -4.50
N LYS A 297 9.80 -9.29 -3.88
CA LYS A 297 9.00 -8.12 -4.29
C LYS A 297 9.72 -6.80 -4.05
N ILE A 298 10.28 -6.61 -2.85
CA ILE A 298 11.04 -5.40 -2.52
C ILE A 298 12.24 -5.25 -3.47
N LYS A 299 12.92 -6.36 -3.79
CA LYS A 299 13.98 -6.37 -4.80
C LYS A 299 13.47 -5.99 -6.19
N ALA A 300 12.35 -6.57 -6.62
CA ALA A 300 11.75 -6.26 -7.91
C ALA A 300 11.29 -4.80 -8.01
N PHE A 301 10.77 -4.24 -6.92
CA PHE A 301 10.39 -2.83 -6.87
C PHE A 301 11.61 -1.89 -6.88
N GLY A 302 12.82 -2.40 -6.67
CA GLY A 302 14.06 -1.63 -6.71
C GLY A 302 14.33 -0.81 -5.46
N SER A 303 13.54 -0.96 -4.38
CA SER A 303 13.71 -0.17 -3.14
C SER A 303 14.72 -0.76 -2.15
N ALA A 304 15.34 -1.91 -2.44
CA ALA A 304 16.39 -2.47 -1.60
C ALA A 304 17.64 -1.57 -1.59
N GLY A 305 18.18 -1.28 -0.41
CA GLY A 305 19.37 -0.44 -0.21
C GLY A 305 19.09 1.06 -0.03
N HIS A 306 17.87 1.53 -0.29
CA HIS A 306 17.53 2.96 -0.31
C HIS A 306 17.15 3.56 1.04
N ALA A 307 17.19 2.81 2.14
CA ALA A 307 16.85 3.33 3.48
C ALA A 307 17.80 4.44 3.98
N GLY A 308 19.07 4.43 3.52
CA GLY A 308 20.10 5.37 3.95
C GLY A 308 20.28 6.60 3.06
N ASP A 309 19.51 6.73 1.99
CA ASP A 309 19.75 7.72 0.94
C ASP A 309 19.38 9.16 1.36
N TYR A 310 18.52 9.29 2.37
CA TYR A 310 18.01 10.58 2.82
C TYR A 310 17.76 10.58 4.33
N LYS A 311 17.87 11.76 4.93
CA LYS A 311 17.50 11.97 6.34
C LYS A 311 16.00 12.25 6.44
N VAL A 312 15.30 11.48 7.27
CA VAL A 312 13.87 11.70 7.51
C VAL A 312 13.64 13.07 8.16
N VAL A 313 12.73 13.84 7.58
CA VAL A 313 12.32 15.16 8.08
C VAL A 313 11.09 14.99 8.96
N SER A 314 11.03 15.69 10.09
CA SER A 314 9.88 15.61 11.00
C SER A 314 8.62 16.23 10.39
N LEU A 315 7.44 15.85 10.88
CA LEU A 315 6.18 16.45 10.43
C LEU A 315 6.17 17.98 10.65
N GLU A 316 6.74 18.46 11.76
CA GLU A 316 6.82 19.90 12.04
C GLU A 316 7.66 20.64 11.00
N GLU A 317 8.81 20.09 10.64
CA GLU A 317 9.68 20.66 9.60
C GLU A 317 9.03 20.54 8.21
N ALA A 318 8.35 19.44 7.93
CA ALA A 318 7.67 19.19 6.65
C ALA A 318 6.54 20.20 6.35
N LYS A 319 5.95 20.84 7.38
CA LYS A 319 4.98 21.94 7.19
C LYS A 319 5.53 23.06 6.31
N ALA A 320 6.85 23.30 6.33
CA ALA A 320 7.48 24.34 5.51
C ALA A 320 7.37 24.06 4.00
N TRP A 321 7.13 22.81 3.59
CA TRP A 321 6.95 22.44 2.18
C TRP A 321 5.57 22.76 1.61
N TYR A 322 4.63 23.15 2.47
CA TYR A 322 3.23 23.42 2.14
C TYR A 322 2.82 24.88 2.36
N LYS A 323 3.80 25.75 2.65
CA LYS A 323 3.61 27.20 2.83
C LYS A 323 3.78 27.97 1.54
#